data_AF-A0A924KA60-F1
#
_entry.id   AF-A0A924KA60-F1
#
_cell.length_a   1.000
_cell.length_b   1.000
_cell.length_c   1.000
_cell.angle_alpha   90.00
_cell.angle_beta   90.00
_cell.angle_gamma   90.00
#
_symmetry.space_group_name_H-M   'P 1'
#
loop_
_entity.id
_entity.type
_entity.pdbx_description
1 polymer ?
#
loop_
_entity_poly.entity_id
_entity_poly.type
_entity_poly.pdbx_seq_one_letter_code
_entity_poly.pdbx_strand_id
1 'polypeptide(L)'
;MKPSYHIAVLPGDGIGKEVMAAAGQVLEAVTRRFGVGFALDYQLAGAQHYLDSGVALPDSTLKVCEQADAILFGAMGLPHVRGADGTEIIPQLDLRFHFDLYAGVRPIRTFKGLPTPLASP
;
A
#
# COMPACT_ATOMS: atom_id res chain seq x y z
N MET A 1 25.07 -4.15 3.38
CA MET A 1 23.60 -4.07 3.44
C MET A 1 23.22 -2.91 4.35
N LYS A 2 22.19 -2.13 4.02
CA LYS A 2 21.73 -1.03 4.88
C LYS A 2 21.20 -1.63 6.19
N PRO A 3 21.55 -1.08 7.37
CA PRO A 3 21.10 -1.65 8.65
C PRO A 3 19.59 -1.46 8.88
N SER A 4 18.97 -0.45 8.24
CA SER A 4 17.54 -0.20 8.30
C SER A 4 17.04 0.44 7.01
N TYR A 5 15.88 0.01 6.52
CA TYR A 5 15.20 0.60 5.37
C TYR A 5 14.04 1.50 5.83
N HIS A 6 13.91 2.68 5.22
CA HIS A 6 12.79 3.58 5.43
C HIS A 6 11.66 3.19 4.49
N ILE A 7 10.49 2.86 5.04
CA ILE A 7 9.33 2.40 4.29
C ILE A 7 8.17 3.36 4.54
N ALA A 8 7.72 4.05 3.49
CA ALA A 8 6.47 4.81 3.56
C ALA A 8 5.30 3.81 3.54
N VAL A 9 4.50 3.79 4.60
CA VAL A 9 3.35 2.90 4.72
C VAL A 9 2.09 3.70 4.42
N LEU A 10 1.33 3.26 3.42
CA LEU A 10 0.07 3.85 3.00
C LEU A 10 -1.06 2.83 3.21
N PRO A 11 -1.67 2.76 4.42
CA PRO A 11 -2.69 1.76 4.72
C PRO A 11 -3.96 1.96 3.88
N GLY A 12 -4.29 3.22 3.58
CA GLY A 12 -5.47 3.61 2.82
C GLY A 12 -6.78 3.41 3.58
N ASP A 13 -7.76 2.83 2.91
CA ASP A 13 -9.16 2.72 3.31
C ASP A 13 -9.56 1.26 3.62
N GLY A 14 -10.68 1.11 4.34
CA GLY A 14 -11.30 -0.19 4.63
C GLY A 14 -10.31 -1.20 5.24
N ILE A 15 -10.32 -2.41 4.69
CA ILE A 15 -9.47 -3.53 5.15
C ILE A 15 -7.97 -3.23 5.03
N GLY A 16 -7.57 -2.23 4.23
CA GLY A 16 -6.19 -1.82 4.07
C GLY A 16 -5.51 -1.53 5.42
N LYS A 17 -6.23 -0.89 6.35
CA LYS A 17 -5.73 -0.59 7.70
C LYS A 17 -5.44 -1.85 8.52
N GLU A 18 -6.35 -2.83 8.47
CA GLU A 18 -6.25 -4.08 9.23
C GLU A 18 -5.12 -4.96 8.70
N VAL A 19 -5.05 -5.14 7.37
CA VAL A 19 -4.01 -6.00 6.76
C VAL A 19 -2.62 -5.38 6.87
N MET A 20 -2.51 -4.04 6.88
CA MET A 20 -1.22 -3.37 7.04
C MET A 20 -0.66 -3.50 8.46
N ALA A 21 -1.52 -3.52 9.47
CA ALA A 21 -1.10 -3.81 10.84
C ALA A 21 -0.50 -5.23 10.94
N ALA A 22 -1.10 -6.22 10.29
CA ALA A 22 -0.57 -7.58 10.23
C ALA A 22 0.78 -7.63 9.45
N ALA A 23 0.91 -6.88 8.36
CA ALA A 23 2.18 -6.77 7.63
C ALA A 23 3.31 -6.21 8.51
N GLY A 24 3.01 -5.20 9.33
CA GLY A 24 3.96 -4.65 10.32
C GLY A 24 4.47 -5.71 11.30
N GLN A 25 3.59 -6.55 11.85
CA GLN A 25 3.98 -7.63 12.76
C GLN A 25 4.92 -8.65 12.09
N VAL A 26 4.69 -8.94 10.80
CA VAL A 26 5.59 -9.82 10.03
C VAL A 26 6.96 -9.17 9.83
N LEU A 27 7.03 -7.88 9.52
CA LEU A 27 8.30 -7.15 9.37
C LEU A 27 9.10 -7.07 10.68
N GLU A 28 8.42 -6.96 11.83
CA GLU A 28 9.08 -7.07 13.13
C GLU A 28 9.69 -8.46 13.35
N ALA A 29 8.98 -9.52 12.96
CA ALA A 29 9.51 -10.88 13.05
C ALA A 29 10.73 -11.08 12.13
N VAL A 30 10.71 -10.49 10.92
CA VAL A 30 11.86 -10.47 10.01
C VAL A 30 13.03 -9.73 10.65
N THR A 31 12.79 -8.56 11.25
CA THR A 31 13.82 -7.79 11.98
C THR A 31 14.50 -8.64 13.04
N ARG A 32 13.72 -9.30 13.92
CA ARG A 32 14.26 -10.17 14.98
C ARG A 32 15.05 -11.36 14.43
N ARG A 33 14.62 -11.94 13.31
CA ARG A 33 15.21 -13.16 12.75
C ARG A 33 16.48 -12.91 11.94
N PHE A 34 16.57 -11.78 11.24
CA PHE A 34 17.59 -11.52 10.23
C PHE A 34 18.44 -10.27 10.52
N GLY A 35 18.10 -9.45 11.51
CA GLY A 35 18.86 -8.26 11.87
C GLY A 35 18.76 -7.11 10.87
N VAL A 36 17.76 -7.14 9.98
CA VAL A 36 17.46 -6.05 9.03
C VAL A 36 16.32 -5.20 9.61
N GLY A 37 16.56 -3.91 9.83
CA GLY A 37 15.56 -2.99 10.36
C GLY A 37 14.61 -2.43 9.30
N PHE A 38 13.41 -2.05 9.73
CA PHE A 38 12.43 -1.31 8.93
C PHE A 38 11.90 -0.13 9.75
N ALA A 39 12.15 1.09 9.30
CA ALA A 39 11.53 2.29 9.83
C ALA A 39 10.22 2.54 9.06
N LEU A 40 9.10 2.18 9.67
CA LEU A 40 7.78 2.30 9.06
C LEU A 40 7.20 3.70 9.35
N ASP A 41 7.07 4.52 8.31
CA ASP A 41 6.49 5.86 8.39
C ASP A 41 5.06 5.84 7.82
N TYR A 42 4.06 5.91 8.71
CA TYR A 42 2.65 5.78 8.35
C TYR A 42 2.09 7.12 7.87
N GLN A 43 1.55 7.11 6.64
CA GLN A 43 1.09 8.31 5.96
C GLN A 43 -0.39 8.19 5.54
N LEU A 44 -1.04 9.34 5.36
CA LEU A 44 -2.45 9.45 5.00
C LEU A 44 -2.60 9.56 3.47
N ALA A 45 -3.47 8.75 2.89
CA ALA A 45 -3.92 8.87 1.50
C ALA A 45 -5.20 8.02 1.34
N GLY A 46 -5.92 8.26 0.24
CA GLY A 46 -7.09 7.47 -0.13
C GLY A 46 -8.41 8.23 -0.08
N ALA A 47 -9.50 7.49 -0.23
CA ALA A 47 -10.84 8.00 -0.38
C ALA A 47 -11.37 8.68 0.90
N GLN A 48 -11.06 8.15 2.09
CA GLN A 48 -11.46 8.83 3.33
C GLN A 48 -10.78 10.19 3.45
N HIS A 49 -9.47 10.26 3.17
CA HIS A 49 -8.76 11.53 3.24
C HIS A 49 -9.29 12.54 2.21
N TYR A 50 -9.59 12.07 1.00
CA TYR A 50 -10.24 12.88 -0.02
C TYR A 50 -11.61 13.41 0.43
N LEU A 51 -12.42 12.59 1.10
CA LEU A 51 -13.71 13.03 1.64
C LEU A 51 -13.53 14.14 2.70
N ASP A 52 -12.50 14.02 3.53
CA ASP A 52 -12.24 14.94 4.64
C ASP A 52 -11.60 16.27 4.19
N SER A 53 -10.75 16.24 3.15
CA SER A 53 -9.88 17.38 2.77
C SER A 53 -10.02 17.85 1.32
N GLY A 54 -10.68 17.07 0.46
CA GLY A 54 -10.70 17.27 -0.99
C GLY A 54 -9.42 16.80 -1.70
N VAL A 55 -8.45 16.23 -0.99
CA VAL A 55 -7.15 15.79 -1.53
C VAL A 55 -6.96 14.29 -1.27
N ALA A 56 -6.70 13.51 -2.31
CA ALA A 56 -6.54 12.05 -2.20
C ALA A 56 -5.12 11.62 -1.79
N LEU A 57 -4.10 12.36 -2.27
CA LEU A 57 -2.69 12.14 -1.99
C LEU A 57 -2.05 13.49 -1.63
N PRO A 58 -1.83 13.78 -0.34
CA PRO A 58 -1.22 15.04 0.08
C PRO A 58 0.23 15.17 -0.40
N ASP A 59 0.65 16.38 -0.76
CA ASP A 59 2.05 16.69 -1.08
C ASP A 59 3.02 16.28 0.05
N SER A 60 2.58 16.39 1.31
CA SER A 60 3.37 15.95 2.47
C SER A 60 3.63 14.44 2.43
N THR A 61 2.63 13.65 2.05
CA THR A 61 2.73 12.21 1.93
C THR A 61 3.57 11.81 0.72
N LEU A 62 3.43 12.53 -0.40
CA LEU A 62 4.28 12.32 -1.57
C LEU A 62 5.77 12.57 -1.25
N LYS A 63 6.07 13.66 -0.52
CA LYS A 63 7.44 13.97 -0.07
C LYS A 63 8.03 12.89 0.82
N VAL A 64 7.24 12.27 1.70
CA VAL A 64 7.70 11.14 2.51
C VAL A 64 7.99 9.93 1.62
N CYS A 65 7.14 9.65 0.63
CA CYS A 65 7.37 8.58 -0.34
C CYS A 65 8.66 8.80 -1.15
N GLU A 66 8.97 10.04 -1.55
CA GLU A 66 10.22 10.39 -2.24
C GLU A 66 11.48 10.14 -1.41
N GLN A 67 11.37 10.21 -0.08
CA GLN A 67 12.46 9.99 0.87
C GLN A 67 12.54 8.53 1.35
N ALA A 68 11.57 7.69 0.99
CA ALA A 68 11.53 6.29 1.39
C ALA A 68 12.31 5.41 0.41
N ASP A 69 12.85 4.30 0.91
CA ASP A 69 13.46 3.27 0.08
C ASP A 69 12.39 2.47 -0.69
N ALA A 70 11.17 2.37 -0.15
CA ALA A 70 10.02 1.73 -0.77
C ALA A 70 8.69 2.22 -0.18
N ILE A 71 7.59 1.97 -0.91
CA ILE A 71 6.23 2.22 -0.46
C ILE A 71 5.55 0.87 -0.18
N LEU A 72 5.05 0.69 1.05
CA LEU A 72 4.17 -0.41 1.42
C LEU A 72 2.72 0.07 1.38
N PHE A 73 2.00 -0.34 0.33
CA PHE A 73 0.68 0.19 -0.02
C PHE A 73 -0.43 -0.82 0.29
N GLY A 74 -1.52 -0.34 0.89
CA GLY A 74 -2.70 -1.14 1.26
C GLY A 74 -3.79 -1.16 0.22
N ALA A 75 -5.00 -0.84 0.65
CA ALA A 75 -6.16 -0.73 -0.23
C ALA A 75 -6.69 0.69 -0.14
N MET A 76 -7.09 1.29 -1.25
CA MET A 76 -7.70 2.62 -1.27
C MET A 76 -8.95 2.59 -2.12
N GLY A 77 -9.97 3.33 -1.69
CA GLY A 77 -11.29 3.34 -2.28
C GLY A 77 -12.38 3.07 -1.25
N LEU A 78 -13.47 3.84 -1.35
CA LEU A 78 -14.71 3.63 -0.61
C LEU A 78 -15.88 3.64 -1.60
N PRO A 79 -16.86 2.73 -1.52
CA PRO A 79 -17.93 2.63 -2.52
C PRO A 79 -18.76 3.90 -2.70
N HIS A 80 -18.88 4.72 -1.64
CA HIS A 80 -19.69 5.93 -1.62
C HIS A 80 -18.89 7.22 -1.91
N VAL A 81 -17.57 7.11 -2.15
CA VAL A 81 -16.71 8.26 -2.45
C VAL A 81 -16.28 8.20 -3.91
N ARG A 82 -16.60 9.23 -4.68
CA ARG A 82 -16.31 9.34 -6.12
C ARG A 82 -15.84 10.74 -6.46
N GLY A 83 -15.02 10.85 -7.50
CA GLY A 83 -14.70 12.13 -8.13
C GLY A 83 -15.93 12.75 -8.80
N ALA A 84 -15.84 14.02 -9.20
CA ALA A 84 -16.94 14.72 -9.86
C ALA A 84 -17.38 14.08 -11.19
N ASP A 85 -16.47 13.34 -11.83
CA ASP A 85 -16.71 12.57 -13.06
C ASP A 85 -17.23 11.14 -12.79
N GLY A 86 -17.49 10.79 -11.53
CA GLY A 86 -17.96 9.48 -11.11
C GLY A 86 -16.86 8.42 -10.99
N THR A 87 -15.59 8.78 -11.18
CA THR A 87 -14.46 7.84 -11.04
C THR A 87 -14.14 7.54 -9.58
N GLU A 88 -13.48 6.41 -9.34
CA GLU A 88 -12.95 6.08 -8.02
C GLU A 88 -11.75 6.99 -7.68
N ILE A 89 -11.56 7.23 -6.38
CA ILE A 89 -10.37 7.92 -5.89
C ILE A 89 -9.18 6.96 -5.95
N ILE A 90 -8.24 7.20 -6.87
CA ILE A 90 -7.19 6.25 -7.25
C ILE A 90 -5.76 6.83 -7.15
N PRO A 91 -5.31 7.34 -5.99
CA PRO A 91 -3.98 7.94 -5.82
C PRO A 91 -2.82 6.98 -6.09
N GLN A 92 -3.07 5.67 -6.15
CA GLN A 92 -2.09 4.69 -6.61
C GLN A 92 -1.64 4.91 -8.06
N LEU A 93 -2.44 5.54 -8.93
CA LEU A 93 -2.01 5.90 -10.28
C LEU A 93 -1.07 7.10 -10.25
N ASP A 94 -1.36 8.11 -9.42
CA ASP A 94 -0.51 9.28 -9.25
C ASP A 94 0.89 8.87 -8.80
N LEU A 95 0.98 7.95 -7.82
CA LEU A 95 2.26 7.38 -7.39
C LEU A 95 2.99 6.67 -8.53
N ARG A 96 2.28 5.92 -9.38
CA ARG A 96 2.91 5.21 -10.52
C ARG A 96 3.49 6.18 -11.54
N PHE A 97 2.76 7.23 -11.87
CA PHE A 97 3.25 8.25 -12.80
C PHE A 97 4.40 9.05 -12.21
N HIS A 98 4.32 9.43 -10.94
CA HIS A 98 5.35 10.21 -10.26
C HIS A 98 6.68 9.46 -10.15
N PHE A 99 6.65 8.17 -9.79
CA PHE A 99 7.85 7.35 -9.58
C PHE A 99 8.26 6.51 -10.80
N ASP A 100 7.63 6.72 -11.96
CA ASP A 100 7.85 5.94 -13.19
C ASP A 100 7.76 4.41 -12.97
N LEU A 101 6.73 3.98 -12.22
CA LEU A 101 6.52 2.57 -11.86
C LEU A 101 5.86 1.80 -13.00
N TYR A 102 6.58 1.65 -14.12
CA TYR A 102 6.07 1.01 -15.33
C TYR A 102 5.89 -0.52 -15.20
N ALA A 103 6.62 -1.18 -14.28
CA ALA A 103 6.65 -2.64 -14.18
C ALA A 103 5.65 -3.19 -13.14
N GLY A 104 4.56 -3.80 -13.62
CA GLY A 104 3.54 -4.44 -12.78
C GLY A 104 3.75 -5.96 -12.62
N VAL A 105 4.60 -6.38 -11.67
CA VAL A 105 4.84 -7.81 -11.39
C VAL A 105 3.71 -8.40 -10.51
N ARG A 106 3.04 -9.46 -10.99
CA ARG A 106 1.91 -10.11 -10.29
C ARG A 106 2.12 -11.63 -10.19
N PRO A 107 2.83 -12.13 -9.16
CA PRO A 107 3.04 -13.57 -8.98
C PRO A 107 1.72 -14.32 -8.78
N ILE A 108 1.53 -15.41 -9.51
CA ILE A 108 0.35 -16.29 -9.40
C ILE A 108 0.83 -17.70 -9.07
N ARG A 109 0.39 -18.24 -7.93
CA ARG A 109 0.70 -19.60 -7.49
C ARG A 109 -0.42 -20.18 -6.64
N THR A 110 -0.53 -21.50 -6.64
CA THR A 110 -1.40 -22.24 -5.71
C THR A 110 -0.62 -22.59 -4.44
N PHE A 111 -1.34 -22.84 -3.34
CA PHE A 111 -0.77 -23.39 -2.12
C PHE A 111 -1.34 -24.80 -1.89
N LYS A 112 -0.49 -25.72 -1.43
CA LYS A 112 -0.92 -27.09 -1.10
C LYS A 112 -2.05 -27.05 -0.08
N GLY A 113 -3.16 -27.72 -0.38
CA GLY A 113 -4.33 -27.80 0.51
C GLY A 113 -5.38 -26.70 0.29
N LEU A 114 -5.16 -25.74 -0.61
CA LEU A 114 -6.20 -24.79 -1.00
C LEU A 114 -6.98 -25.29 -2.23
N PRO A 115 -8.31 -25.09 -2.28
CA PRO A 115 -9.11 -25.39 -3.46
C PRO A 115 -8.69 -24.49 -4.63
N THR A 116 -8.73 -25.02 -5.86
CA THR A 116 -8.49 -24.24 -7.07
C THR A 116 -9.83 -23.94 -7.76
N PRO A 117 -10.01 -22.76 -8.38
CA PRO A 117 -11.25 -22.44 -9.12
C PRO A 117 -11.55 -23.43 -10.26
N LEU A 118 -10.51 -24.08 -10.81
CA LEU A 118 -10.60 -25.08 -11.87
C LEU A 118 -10.68 -26.53 -11.34
N ALA A 119 -11.07 -26.73 -10.08
CA ALA A 119 -11.12 -28.07 -9.47
C ALA A 119 -12.22 -28.99 -10.07
N SER A 120 -13.05 -28.50 -10.99
CA SER A 120 -14.09 -29.28 -11.70
C SER A 120 -14.35 -28.71 -13.11
N PRO A 121 -13.53 -29.08 -14.12
CA PRO A 121 -13.77 -28.74 -15.53
C PRO A 121 -14.90 -29.56 -16.17
#